data_AF-A0A951LQW1-F1
#
_entry.id   AF-A0A951LQW1-F1
#
_cell.length_a   1.000
_cell.length_b   1.000
_cell.length_c   1.000
_cell.angle_alpha   90.00
_cell.angle_beta   90.00
_cell.angle_gamma   90.00
#
_symmetry.space_group_name_H-M   'P 1'
#
loop_
_entity.id
_entity.type
_entity.pdbx_description
1 polymer ?
#
loop_
_entity_poly.entity_id
_entity_poly.type
_entity_poly.pdbx_seq_one_letter_code
_entity_poly.pdbx_strand_id
1 'polypeptide(L)' 'MKVEVIQAAALAGVPHGFLGRRGGASEGICAGLNVGLGSGDDREAIAENRRRAVAAVAP' A
#
# COMPACT_ATOMS: atom_id res chain seq x y z
N MET A 1 -8.37 2.54 -8.59
CA MET A 1 -7.18 1.81 -9.11
C MET A 1 -6.85 0.65 -8.17
N LYS A 2 -6.32 -0.47 -8.67
CA LYS A 2 -5.99 -1.67 -7.87
C LYS A 2 -4.60 -1.53 -7.25
N VAL A 3 -4.44 -1.95 -5.99
CA VAL A 3 -3.12 -2.06 -5.33
C VAL A 3 -2.31 -3.17 -5.99
N GLU A 4 -1.05 -2.89 -6.31
CA GLU A 4 -0.10 -3.92 -6.73
C GLU A 4 0.33 -4.75 -5.52
N VAL A 5 0.10 -6.06 -5.59
CA VAL A 5 0.48 -7.03 -4.55
C VAL A 5 1.44 -8.05 -5.15
N ILE A 6 2.66 -8.10 -4.62
CA ILE A 6 3.66 -9.10 -4.97
C ILE A 6 3.67 -10.15 -3.86
N GLN A 7 3.63 -11.43 -4.23
CA GLN A 7 3.63 -12.55 -3.28
C GLN A 7 4.85 -13.43 -3.48
N ALA A 8 5.35 -14.00 -2.38
CA ALA A 8 6.45 -14.95 -2.39
C ALA A 8 5.90 -16.38 -2.39
N ALA A 9 6.36 -17.21 -3.33
CA ALA A 9 5.98 -18.62 -3.39
C ALA A 9 6.32 -19.38 -2.10
N ALA A 10 7.40 -18.98 -1.42
CA ALA A 10 7.81 -19.56 -0.13
C ALA A 10 6.79 -19.35 1.01
N LEU A 11 5.86 -18.40 0.86
CA LEU A 11 4.80 -18.10 1.82
C LEU A 11 3.41 -18.53 1.31
N ALA A 12 3.35 -19.48 0.37
CA ALA A 12 2.09 -19.99 -0.16
C ALA A 12 1.17 -20.50 0.96
N GLY A 13 -0.11 -20.12 0.90
CA GLY A 13 -1.11 -20.46 1.92
C GLY A 13 -1.13 -19.56 3.15
N VAL A 14 -0.16 -18.65 3.30
CA VAL A 14 -0.17 -17.62 4.35
C VAL A 14 -0.60 -16.28 3.75
N PRO A 15 -1.62 -15.59 4.29
CA PRO A 15 -1.99 -14.24 3.84
C PRO A 15 -0.81 -13.27 4.00
N HIS A 16 -0.31 -12.77 2.87
CA HIS A 16 0.81 -11.81 2.83
C HIS A 16 0.83 -11.05 1.50
N GLY A 17 1.62 -9.97 1.46
CA GLY A 17 1.93 -9.25 0.23
C GLY A 17 3.01 -8.18 0.44
N PHE A 18 3.90 -8.05 -0.54
CA PHE A 18 4.84 -6.94 -0.67
C PHE A 18 4.24 -5.93 -1.65
N LEU A 19 3.90 -4.75 -1.15
CA LEU A 19 3.14 -3.77 -1.93
C LEU A 19 4.06 -2.84 -2.72
N GLY A 20 3.74 -2.66 -4.00
CA GLY A 20 4.36 -1.65 -4.84
C GLY A 20 3.72 -0.27 -4.66
N ARG A 21 4.18 0.72 -5.44
CA ARG A 21 3.62 2.10 -5.34
C ARG A 21 2.26 2.27 -5.99
N ARG A 22 1.82 1.36 -6.86
CA ARG A 22 0.58 1.53 -7.65
C ARG A 22 -0.67 1.30 -6.80
N GLY A 23 -1.71 2.09 -7.09
CA GLY A 23 -3.03 1.96 -6.45
C GLY A 23 -3.26 2.85 -5.22
N GLY A 24 -2.29 3.69 -4.85
CA GLY A 24 -2.48 4.68 -3.80
C GLY A 24 -3.10 6.00 -4.26
N ALA A 25 -3.28 6.91 -3.31
CA ALA A 25 -3.94 8.20 -3.44
C ALA A 25 -2.99 9.40 -3.28
N SER A 26 -1.74 9.17 -2.88
CA SER A 26 -0.76 10.25 -2.74
C SER A 26 -0.37 10.80 -4.10
N GLU A 27 0.06 12.06 -4.11
CA GLU A 27 0.49 12.79 -5.31
C GLU A 27 1.93 13.33 -5.15
N GLY A 28 2.45 14.03 -6.17
CA GLY A 28 3.77 14.66 -6.13
C GLY A 28 4.92 13.67 -5.89
N ILE A 29 5.86 14.04 -5.02
CA ILE A 29 7.03 13.20 -4.71
C ILE A 29 6.64 11.86 -4.06
N CYS A 30 5.53 11.85 -3.32
CA CYS A 30 4.99 10.67 -2.66
C CYS A 30 3.99 9.91 -3.54
N ALA A 31 3.85 10.25 -4.82
CA ALA A 31 2.80 9.73 -5.68
C ALA A 31 2.65 8.20 -5.62
N GLY A 32 1.43 7.73 -5.36
CA GLY A 32 1.10 6.32 -5.19
C GLY A 32 0.75 5.93 -3.75
N LEU A 33 1.14 4.72 -3.35
CA LEU A 33 0.73 4.06 -2.10
C LEU A 33 1.67 4.36 -0.93
N ASN A 34 1.88 5.64 -0.61
CA ASN A 34 2.68 6.04 0.53
C ASN A 34 1.93 5.79 1.86
N VAL A 35 2.53 5.02 2.76
CA VAL A 35 1.97 4.68 4.08
C VAL A 35 2.76 5.27 5.25
N GLY A 36 3.82 6.04 4.95
CA GLY A 36 4.76 6.56 5.93
C GLY A 36 4.25 7.84 6.60
N LEU A 37 3.96 7.78 7.90
CA LEU A 37 3.45 8.91 8.68
C LEU A 37 4.44 10.08 8.80
N GLY A 38 5.74 9.83 8.61
CA GLY A 38 6.81 10.84 8.66
C GLY A 38 7.30 11.31 7.28
N SER A 39 6.57 11.01 6.21
CA SER A 39 6.99 11.31 4.83
C SER A 39 6.81 12.76 4.42
N GLY A 40 6.08 13.57 5.20
CA GLY A 40 5.70 14.93 4.82
C GLY A 40 4.52 15.00 3.83
N ASP A 41 3.89 13.87 3.54
CA ASP A 41 2.72 13.75 2.67
C ASP A 41 1.42 14.13 3.39
N ASP A 42 0.34 14.28 2.62
CA ASP A 42 -1.00 14.54 3.13
C ASP A 42 -1.47 13.41 4.07
N ARG A 43 -1.95 13.77 5.26
CA ARG A 43 -2.40 12.81 6.28
C ARG A 43 -3.61 12.00 5.85
N GLU A 44 -4.53 12.58 5.08
CA GLU A 44 -5.70 11.87 4.55
C GLU A 44 -5.28 10.89 3.46
N ALA A 45 -4.35 11.29 2.58
CA ALA A 45 -3.78 10.38 1.58
C ALA A 45 -3.06 9.19 2.25
N ILE A 46 -2.26 9.43 3.30
CA ILE A 46 -1.62 8.37 4.07
C ILE A 46 -2.64 7.45 4.74
N ALA A 47 -3.69 8.00 5.35
CA ALA A 47 -4.74 7.21 6.00
C ALA A 47 -5.46 6.29 5.00
N GLU A 48 -5.84 6.83 3.84
CA GLU A 48 -6.46 6.07 2.76
C GLU A 48 -5.52 5.00 2.19
N ASN A 49 -4.24 5.32 1.98
CA ASN A 49 -3.25 4.36 1.52
C ASN A 49 -3.05 3.21 2.51
N ARG A 50 -3.03 3.49 3.81
CA ARG A 50 -2.94 2.45 4.86
C ARG A 50 -4.18 1.55 4.83
N ARG A 51 -5.37 2.12 4.68
CA ARG A 51 -6.61 1.35 4.53
C ARG A 51 -6.55 0.44 3.31
N ARG A 52 -6.12 0.96 2.15
CA ARG A 52 -5.96 0.18 0.90
C ARG A 52 -4.90 -0.91 1.03
N ALA A 53 -3.77 -0.61 1.67
CA ALA A 53 -2.69 -1.56 1.89
C ALA A 53 -3.15 -2.76 2.72
N VAL A 54 -3.85 -2.50 3.84
CA VAL A 54 -4.42 -3.56 4.69
C VAL A 54 -5.45 -4.37 3.92
N ALA A 55 -6.41 -3.72 3.24
CA ALA A 55 -7.44 -4.41 2.47
C ALA A 55 -6.88 -5.29 1.33
N ALA A 56 -5.65 -5.04 0.88
CA ALA A 56 -5.01 -5.81 -0.19
C ALA A 56 -4.35 -7.11 0.30
N VAL A 57 -4.08 -7.25 1.61
CA VAL A 57 -3.31 -8.38 2.17
C VAL A 57 -3.97 -9.05 3.38
N ALA A 58 -4.97 -8.41 3.99
CA ALA A 58 -5.75 -9.02 5.05
C ALA A 58 -6.43 -10.31 4.55
N PRO A 59 -6.56 -11.34 5.41
CA PRO A 59 -7.27 -12.58 5.08
C PRO A 59 -8.72 -12.36 4.62
#